data_AF-A0A382H7U0-F1
#
_entry.id   AF-A0A382H7U0-F1
#
_cell.length_a   1.000
_cell.length_b   1.000
_cell.length_c   1.000
_cell.angle_alpha   90.00
_cell.angle_beta   90.00
_cell.angle_gamma   90.00
#
_symmetry.space_group_name_H-M   'P 1'
#
loop_
_entity.id
_entity.type
_entity.pdbx_description
1 polymer ?
#
loop_
_entity_poly.entity_id
_entity_poly.type
_entity_poly.pdbx_seq_one_letter_code
_entity_poly.pdbx_strand_id
1 'polypeptide(L)'
;MYDFGRAPAKRDYTVKDLKDLKGSGTVLSMSNPANEAELRACLEAEIDLLTVWAEQLDECRRIAPTQFMGIGSTWAQFGTADEILSHAVDLMGRGADMYYTIRSYEVI
;
A
#
# COMPACT_ATOMS: atom_id res chain seq x y z
N MET A 1 -8.65 -6.51 -12.72
CA MET A 1 -9.52 -5.77 -11.76
C MET A 1 -9.52 -4.30 -12.15
N TYR A 2 -10.39 -3.48 -11.56
CA TYR A 2 -10.26 -2.01 -11.64
C TYR A 2 -9.77 -1.49 -10.29
N ASP A 3 -8.91 -0.47 -10.31
CA ASP A 3 -8.51 0.23 -9.09
C ASP A 3 -9.54 1.30 -8.68
N PHE A 4 -9.29 1.96 -7.55
CA PHE A 4 -10.14 3.05 -7.05
C PHE A 4 -10.17 4.27 -7.98
N GLY A 5 -9.13 4.45 -8.81
CA GLY A 5 -9.03 5.47 -9.85
C GLY A 5 -9.82 5.16 -11.11
N ARG A 6 -10.51 4.02 -11.17
CA ARG A 6 -11.29 3.53 -12.33
C ARG A 6 -10.41 3.17 -13.53
N ALA A 7 -9.15 2.83 -13.29
CA ALA A 7 -8.24 2.31 -14.31
C ALA A 7 -8.17 0.76 -14.25
N PRO A 8 -8.05 0.07 -15.39
CA PRO A 8 -7.72 -1.35 -15.40
C PRO A 8 -6.40 -1.61 -14.70
N ALA A 9 -6.40 -2.57 -13.78
CA ALA A 9 -5.26 -2.89 -12.94
C ALA A 9 -5.07 -4.41 -12.79
N LYS A 10 -3.82 -4.82 -12.61
CA LYS A 10 -3.42 -6.17 -12.19
C LYS A 10 -2.64 -6.03 -10.89
N ARG A 11 -2.90 -6.93 -9.93
CA ARG A 11 -2.13 -7.04 -8.70
C ARG A 11 -1.68 -8.48 -8.50
N ASP A 12 -0.51 -8.65 -7.91
CA ASP A 12 0.03 -9.96 -7.56
C ASP A 12 -0.71 -10.57 -6.38
N TYR A 13 -1.19 -9.70 -5.47
CA TYR A 13 -2.11 -10.05 -4.40
C TYR A 13 -3.30 -9.09 -4.35
N THR A 14 -4.42 -9.59 -3.85
CA THR A 14 -5.59 -8.81 -3.42
C THR A 14 -5.86 -9.04 -1.94
N VAL A 15 -6.70 -8.21 -1.31
CA VAL A 15 -7.14 -8.43 0.07
C VAL A 15 -7.79 -9.82 0.25
N LYS A 16 -8.44 -10.37 -0.80
CA LYS A 16 -8.98 -11.73 -0.76
C LYS A 16 -7.86 -12.75 -0.67
N ASP A 17 -6.83 -12.64 -1.52
CA ASP A 17 -5.69 -13.56 -1.51
C ASP A 17 -4.98 -13.53 -0.14
N LEU A 18 -4.79 -12.34 0.42
CA LEU A 18 -4.20 -12.18 1.77
C LEU A 18 -5.04 -12.87 2.85
N LYS A 19 -6.37 -12.81 2.75
CA LYS A 19 -7.28 -13.51 3.67
C LYS A 19 -7.21 -15.03 3.51
N ASP A 20 -7.16 -15.52 2.27
CA ASP A 20 -7.09 -16.95 1.98
C ASP A 20 -5.75 -17.57 2.41
N LEU A 21 -4.66 -16.80 2.33
CA LEU A 21 -3.34 -17.20 2.81
C LEU A 21 -3.26 -17.25 4.35
N LYS A 22 -4.15 -16.54 5.05
CA LYS A 22 -4.10 -16.50 6.51
C LYS A 22 -4.38 -17.89 7.09
N GLY A 23 -3.40 -18.42 7.82
CA GLY A 23 -3.49 -19.75 8.43
C GLY A 23 -3.10 -20.91 7.51
N SER A 24 -2.70 -20.63 6.26
CA SER A 24 -2.23 -21.65 5.31
C SER A 24 -0.82 -22.16 5.60
N GLY A 25 -0.03 -21.42 6.41
CA GLY A 25 1.39 -21.68 6.63
C GLY A 25 2.32 -20.92 5.68
N THR A 26 1.80 -20.34 4.59
CA THR A 26 2.57 -19.42 3.74
C THR A 26 2.88 -18.14 4.51
N VAL A 27 4.15 -17.74 4.51
CA VAL A 27 4.63 -16.49 5.12
C VAL A 27 4.97 -15.53 4.00
N LEU A 28 4.39 -14.33 4.05
CA LEU A 28 4.68 -13.25 3.11
C LEU A 28 5.73 -12.31 3.69
N SER A 29 6.63 -11.86 2.82
CA SER A 29 7.61 -10.82 3.10
C SER A 29 7.01 -9.43 2.88
N MET A 30 7.44 -8.45 3.67
CA MET A 30 7.04 -7.05 3.48
C MET A 30 8.24 -6.15 3.72
N SER A 31 8.44 -5.17 2.84
CA SER A 31 9.53 -4.20 2.95
C SER A 31 9.06 -2.76 2.72
N ASN A 32 9.83 -1.81 3.22
CA ASN A 32 9.65 -0.38 3.02
C ASN A 32 10.89 0.22 2.36
N PRO A 33 10.97 0.26 1.02
CA PRO A 33 12.10 0.83 0.31
C PRO A 33 12.12 2.36 0.44
N ALA A 34 13.27 2.93 0.79
CA ALA A 34 13.41 4.38 0.97
C ALA A 34 13.60 5.14 -0.36
N ASN A 35 13.96 4.46 -1.44
CA ASN A 35 14.27 5.07 -2.74
C ASN A 35 14.13 4.06 -3.90
N GLU A 36 14.30 4.52 -5.14
CA GLU A 36 14.20 3.68 -6.35
C GLU A 36 15.17 2.49 -6.34
N ALA A 37 16.42 2.68 -5.89
CA ALA A 37 17.41 1.60 -5.88
C ALA A 37 16.97 0.47 -4.94
N GLU A 38 16.49 0.82 -3.75
CA GLU A 38 15.94 -0.15 -2.79
C GLU A 38 14.64 -0.79 -3.28
N LEU A 39 13.78 -0.03 -3.98
CA LEU A 39 12.57 -0.58 -4.58
C LEU A 39 12.92 -1.66 -5.60
N ARG A 40 13.89 -1.40 -6.48
CA ARG A 40 14.36 -2.38 -7.47
C ARG A 40 14.98 -3.60 -6.81
N ALA A 41 15.74 -3.41 -5.73
CA ALA A 41 16.28 -4.52 -4.95
C ALA A 41 15.16 -5.37 -4.31
N CYS A 42 14.07 -4.76 -3.82
CA CYS A 42 12.91 -5.49 -3.32
C CYS A 42 12.25 -6.33 -4.42
N LEU A 43 12.13 -5.79 -5.64
CA LEU A 43 11.57 -6.52 -6.78
C LEU A 43 12.45 -7.69 -7.21
N GLU A 44 13.76 -7.50 -7.26
CA GLU A 44 14.73 -8.56 -7.58
C GLU A 44 14.75 -9.66 -6.52
N ALA A 45 14.59 -9.29 -5.24
CA ALA A 45 14.49 -10.22 -4.13
C ALA A 45 13.10 -10.87 -3.96
N GLU A 46 12.16 -10.59 -4.87
CA GLU A 46 10.79 -11.13 -4.86
C GLU A 46 10.04 -10.83 -3.56
N ILE A 47 10.22 -9.62 -3.00
CA ILE A 47 9.43 -9.17 -1.85
C ILE A 47 7.95 -9.11 -2.22
N ASP A 48 7.10 -9.78 -1.41
CA ASP A 48 5.68 -9.97 -1.72
C ASP A 48 4.89 -8.67 -1.65
N LEU A 49 5.11 -7.89 -0.59
CA LEU A 49 4.31 -6.71 -0.25
C LEU A 49 5.22 -5.50 -0.03
N LEU A 50 4.79 -4.34 -0.52
CA LEU A 50 5.51 -3.09 -0.33
C LEU A 50 4.73 -2.16 0.58
N THR A 51 5.45 -1.40 1.40
CA THR A 51 4.92 -0.26 2.14
C THR A 51 5.71 0.98 1.77
N VAL A 52 5.05 2.03 1.28
CA VAL A 52 5.74 3.24 0.80
C VAL A 52 5.11 4.51 1.38
N TRP A 53 5.80 5.63 1.24
CA TRP A 53 5.28 6.94 1.61
C TRP A 53 4.37 7.53 0.53
N ALA A 54 3.46 8.42 0.92
CA ALA A 54 2.49 9.04 0.01
C ALA A 54 3.16 9.82 -1.14
N GLU A 55 4.31 10.43 -0.86
CA GLU A 55 5.11 11.19 -1.81
C GLU A 55 5.82 10.29 -2.85
N GLN A 56 5.99 9.01 -2.53
CA GLN A 56 6.66 8.03 -3.40
C GLN A 56 5.68 7.23 -4.26
N LEU A 57 4.38 7.24 -3.93
CA LEU A 57 3.37 6.33 -4.49
C LEU A 57 3.39 6.27 -6.02
N ASP A 58 3.34 7.42 -6.69
CA ASP A 58 3.19 7.45 -8.15
C ASP A 58 4.42 6.84 -8.85
N GLU A 59 5.61 7.13 -8.33
CA GLU A 59 6.87 6.60 -8.86
C GLU A 59 7.02 5.10 -8.53
N CYS A 60 6.70 4.70 -7.30
CA CYS A 60 6.69 3.30 -6.93
C CYS A 60 5.70 2.50 -7.76
N ARG A 61 4.51 3.02 -8.05
CA ARG A 61 3.50 2.34 -8.88
C ARG A 61 3.94 2.26 -10.33
N ARG A 62 4.68 3.24 -10.85
CA ARG A 62 5.29 3.21 -12.18
C ARG A 62 6.32 2.09 -12.31
N ILE A 63 7.15 1.88 -11.29
CA ILE A 63 8.21 0.87 -11.27
C ILE A 63 7.67 -0.53 -10.94
N ALA A 64 6.74 -0.61 -9.99
CA ALA A 64 6.13 -1.84 -9.45
C ALA A 64 4.59 -1.83 -9.68
N PRO A 65 4.14 -2.00 -10.94
CA PRO A 65 2.73 -1.82 -11.30
C PRO A 65 1.80 -2.90 -10.71
N THR A 66 2.32 -4.06 -10.32
CA THR A 66 1.54 -5.21 -9.86
C THR A 66 1.69 -5.53 -8.38
N GLN A 67 2.80 -5.14 -7.74
CA GLN A 67 3.03 -5.42 -6.33
C GLN A 67 1.92 -4.81 -5.47
N PHE A 68 1.45 -5.57 -4.49
CA PHE A 68 0.50 -5.07 -3.51
C PHE A 68 1.21 -4.02 -2.65
N MET A 69 0.68 -2.80 -2.66
CA MET A 69 1.35 -1.63 -2.11
C MET A 69 0.48 -0.93 -1.06
N GLY A 70 0.95 -0.95 0.18
CA GLY A 70 0.38 -0.18 1.28
C GLY A 70 1.01 1.21 1.39
N ILE A 71 0.21 2.18 1.84
CA ILE A 71 0.69 3.51 2.24
C ILE A 71 0.50 3.69 3.73
N GLY A 72 1.52 4.23 4.39
CA GLY A 72 1.45 4.65 5.79
C GLY A 72 1.11 6.12 5.95
N SER A 73 0.25 6.44 6.92
CA SER A 73 0.13 7.81 7.41
C SER A 73 1.43 8.25 8.09
N THR A 74 1.96 9.44 7.79
CA THR A 74 3.07 9.97 8.57
C THR A 74 2.59 10.42 9.96
N TRP A 75 3.52 10.51 10.91
CA TRP A 75 3.22 10.91 12.28
C TRP A 75 2.61 12.33 12.31
N ALA A 76 1.55 12.51 13.11
CA ALA A 76 0.88 13.78 13.42
C ALA A 76 0.11 14.52 12.28
N GLN A 77 -0.21 13.87 11.15
CA GLN A 77 -0.88 14.56 10.03
C GLN A 77 -2.37 14.87 10.23
N PHE A 78 -3.12 14.04 10.95
CA PHE A 78 -4.59 14.12 10.97
C PHE A 78 -5.14 14.19 12.39
N GLY A 79 -5.99 15.18 12.62
CA GLY A 79 -6.72 15.39 13.86
C GLY A 79 -8.06 14.67 13.88
N THR A 80 -8.65 14.34 12.71
CA THR A 80 -9.99 13.73 12.65
C THR A 80 -10.03 12.48 11.78
N ALA A 81 -11.06 11.64 11.99
CA ALA A 81 -11.31 10.48 11.15
C ALA A 81 -11.61 10.86 9.68
N ASP A 82 -12.28 11.99 9.46
CA ASP A 82 -12.62 12.47 8.12
C ASP A 82 -11.39 12.87 7.30
N GLU A 83 -10.40 13.50 7.95
CA GLU A 83 -9.12 13.83 7.31
C GLU A 83 -8.36 12.56 6.91
N ILE A 84 -8.32 11.55 7.79
CA ILE A 84 -7.68 10.26 7.51
C ILE A 84 -8.38 9.56 6.33
N LEU A 85 -9.71 9.51 6.35
CA LEU A 85 -10.49 8.85 5.30
C LEU A 85 -10.32 9.58 3.96
N SER A 86 -10.38 10.90 3.97
CA SER A 86 -10.21 11.72 2.76
C SER A 86 -8.85 11.48 2.12
N HIS A 87 -7.79 11.46 2.94
CA HIS A 87 -6.44 11.17 2.48
C HIS A 87 -6.28 9.73 1.99
N ALA A 88 -6.87 8.75 2.68
CA ALA A 88 -6.85 7.35 2.25
C ALA A 88 -7.54 7.15 0.90
N VAL A 89 -8.69 7.80 0.67
CA VAL A 89 -9.42 7.74 -0.60
C VAL A 89 -8.62 8.36 -1.74
N ASP A 90 -7.95 9.49 -1.51
CA ASP A 90 -7.05 10.11 -2.50
C ASP A 90 -5.94 9.14 -2.93
N LEU A 91 -5.24 8.56 -1.96
CA LEU A 91 -4.13 7.64 -2.22
C LEU A 91 -4.58 6.33 -2.88
N MET A 92 -5.73 5.79 -2.48
CA MET A 92 -6.33 4.65 -3.17
C MET A 92 -6.67 5.00 -4.62
N GLY A 93 -7.19 6.20 -4.88
CA GLY A 93 -7.43 6.72 -6.22
C GLY A 93 -6.17 6.81 -7.09
N ARG A 94 -5.00 7.03 -6.46
CA ARG A 94 -3.67 7.03 -7.09
C ARG A 94 -3.03 5.63 -7.19
N GLY A 95 -3.73 4.60 -6.73
CA GLY A 95 -3.35 3.20 -6.93
C GLY A 95 -2.74 2.51 -5.71
N ALA A 96 -2.87 3.06 -4.50
CA ALA A 96 -2.58 2.32 -3.27
C ALA A 96 -3.59 1.17 -3.06
N ASP A 97 -3.13 0.03 -2.54
CA ASP A 97 -3.96 -1.16 -2.30
C ASP A 97 -4.37 -1.31 -0.83
N MET A 98 -3.65 -0.62 0.06
CA MET A 98 -3.90 -0.59 1.50
C MET A 98 -3.51 0.79 2.05
N TYR A 99 -4.27 1.27 3.02
CA TYR A 99 -3.89 2.41 3.84
C TYR A 99 -3.82 1.97 5.30
N TYR A 100 -2.71 2.25 5.98
CA TYR A 100 -2.60 2.02 7.42
C TYR A 100 -2.31 3.31 8.16
N THR A 101 -2.93 3.43 9.33
CA THR A 101 -2.72 4.54 10.25
C THR A 101 -2.39 4.01 11.63
N ILE A 102 -1.59 4.78 12.36
CA ILE A 102 -1.24 4.53 13.77
C ILE A 102 -2.30 5.08 14.73
N ARG A 103 -3.34 5.77 14.23
CA ARG A 103 -4.42 6.32 15.06
C ARG A 103 -5.40 5.21 15.45
N SER A 104 -6.02 5.37 16.62
CA SER A 104 -7.10 4.49 17.08
C SER A 104 -8.39 4.72 16.27
N TYR A 105 -9.40 3.87 16.45
CA TYR A 105 -10.72 4.10 15.85
C TYR A 105 -11.42 5.37 16.36
N GLU A 106 -11.14 5.77 17.60
CA GLU A 106 -11.77 6.90 18.29
C GLU A 106 -11.02 8.23 18.08
N VAL A 107 -10.39 8.44 16.91
CA VAL A 107 -9.58 9.65 16.62
C VAL A 107 -10.25 10.93 17.14
N ILE A 108 -9.64 11.53 18.18
CA ILE A 108 -10.00 12.87 18.72
C ILE A 108 -8.99 13.89 18.21
#